data_AF-A0A7C9TZ77-F1
#
_entry.id   AF-A0A7C9TZ77-F1
#
_cell.length_a   1.000
_cell.length_b   1.000
_cell.length_c   1.000
_cell.angle_alpha   90.00
_cell.angle_beta   90.00
_cell.angle_gamma   90.00
#
_symmetry.space_group_name_H-M   'P 1'
#
loop_
_entity.id
_entity.type
_entity.pdbx_description
1 polymer ?
#
loop_
_entity_poly.entity_id
_entity_poly.type
_entity_poly.pdbx_seq_one_letter_code
_entity_poly.pdbx_strand_id
1 'polypeptide(L)'
;MNNLSPQNPESLGSQSEADSLLWEYIQSMSPETIAKLSKPEPEVAELMNRNLRGMLGVLPSEHFGVSITTTREHLGQLLASAMMNGYFIKNAKQRMELENSLPLSE
;
A
#
# COMPACT_ATOMS: atom_id res chain seq x y z
N MET A 1 40.46 -7.81 -29.03
CA MET A 1 40.38 -9.16 -28.42
C MET A 1 40.39 -8.99 -26.92
N ASN A 2 39.34 -9.49 -26.25
CA ASN A 2 39.38 -10.10 -24.92
C ASN A 2 39.71 -9.13 -23.76
N ASN A 3 39.28 -9.24 -22.51
CA ASN A 3 38.67 -10.24 -21.63
C ASN A 3 38.06 -9.42 -20.46
N LEU A 4 36.90 -9.77 -19.87
CA LEU A 4 36.79 -10.64 -18.68
C LEU A 4 37.84 -10.27 -17.60
N SER A 5 37.54 -9.97 -16.34
CA SER A 5 36.41 -10.31 -15.49
C SER A 5 36.56 -9.54 -14.17
N PRO A 6 35.52 -9.54 -13.32
CA PRO A 6 35.32 -8.64 -12.19
C PRO A 6 35.91 -9.19 -10.88
N GLN A 7 36.09 -8.32 -9.88
CA GLN A 7 35.44 -8.45 -8.56
C GLN A 7 36.04 -7.53 -7.49
N ASN A 8 35.13 -6.72 -6.91
CA ASN A 8 34.95 -6.34 -5.50
C ASN A 8 36.12 -5.58 -4.82
N PRO A 9 35.91 -4.71 -3.79
CA PRO A 9 34.93 -4.96 -2.72
C PRO A 9 34.44 -3.71 -1.89
N GLU A 10 33.59 -4.00 -0.91
CA GLU A 10 33.50 -3.36 0.43
C GLU A 10 32.69 -2.07 0.70
N SER A 11 31.80 -2.26 1.69
CA SER A 11 31.45 -1.35 2.79
C SER A 11 30.15 -0.54 2.69
N LEU A 12 29.09 -1.16 3.23
CA LEU A 12 27.90 -0.49 3.79
C LEU A 12 28.29 0.28 5.07
N GLY A 13 28.98 1.40 4.91
CA GLY A 13 29.54 2.17 6.02
C GLY A 13 29.29 3.67 5.91
N SER A 14 28.08 4.10 5.55
CA SER A 14 27.57 5.47 5.71
C SER A 14 26.22 5.63 5.00
N GLN A 15 25.14 5.01 5.50
CA GLN A 15 23.84 5.10 4.80
C GLN A 15 23.40 6.54 4.51
N SER A 16 23.63 7.49 5.43
CA SER A 16 23.29 8.90 5.21
C SER A 16 24.19 9.64 4.22
N GLU A 17 25.50 9.33 4.18
CA GLU A 17 26.40 9.94 3.18
C GLU A 17 26.24 9.25 1.83
N ALA A 18 26.02 7.94 1.79
CA ALA A 18 25.72 7.17 0.58
C ALA A 18 24.35 7.57 -0.01
N ASP A 19 23.33 7.82 0.81
CA ASP A 19 22.04 8.37 0.38
C ASP A 19 22.22 9.78 -0.19
N SER A 20 23.04 10.61 0.44
CA SER A 20 23.39 11.95 -0.05
C SER A 20 24.17 11.91 -1.36
N LEU A 21 25.15 11.02 -1.48
CA LEU A 21 26.00 10.86 -2.67
C LEU A 21 25.22 10.23 -3.83
N LEU A 22 24.34 9.27 -3.56
CA LEU A 22 23.45 8.70 -4.55
C LEU A 22 22.45 9.74 -5.02
N TRP A 23 21.90 10.54 -4.11
CA TRP A 23 20.98 11.61 -4.45
C TRP A 23 21.65 12.68 -5.32
N GLU A 24 22.86 13.11 -4.95
CA GLU A 24 23.67 14.05 -5.74
C GLU A 24 24.03 13.46 -7.11
N TYR A 25 24.40 12.17 -7.15
CA TYR A 25 24.66 11.45 -8.40
C TYR A 25 23.43 11.41 -9.30
N ILE A 26 22.25 11.04 -8.79
CA ILE A 26 20.98 11.02 -9.52
C ILE A 26 20.65 12.41 -10.07
N GLN A 27 20.84 13.46 -9.27
CA GLN A 27 20.61 14.85 -9.70
C GLN A 27 21.58 15.30 -10.79
N SER A 28 22.80 14.77 -10.81
CA SER A 28 23.81 15.06 -11.84
C SER A 28 23.55 14.33 -13.17
N MET A 29 22.65 13.35 -13.21
CA MET A 29 22.38 12.55 -14.41
C MET A 29 21.60 13.33 -15.47
N SER A 30 21.80 12.95 -16.73
CA SER A 30 20.99 13.51 -17.81
C SER A 30 19.52 13.03 -17.69
N PRO A 31 18.54 13.87 -18.08
CA PRO A 31 17.13 13.48 -18.08
C PRO A 31 16.84 12.23 -18.91
N GLU A 32 17.58 11.98 -19.98
CA GLU A 32 17.46 10.78 -20.81
C GLU A 32 17.88 9.51 -20.05
N THR A 33 18.96 9.59 -19.27
CA THR A 33 19.43 8.48 -18.45
C THR A 33 18.45 8.15 -17.34
N ILE A 34 17.91 9.17 -16.68
CA ILE A 34 16.85 9.00 -15.66
C ILE A 34 15.62 8.35 -16.29
N ALA A 35 15.17 8.82 -17.46
CA ALA A 35 14.01 8.26 -18.14
C ALA A 35 14.19 6.80 -18.58
N LYS A 36 15.44 6.37 -18.85
CA LYS A 36 15.77 4.96 -19.14
C LYS A 36 15.81 4.12 -17.87
N LEU A 37 16.42 4.62 -16.79
CA LEU A 37 16.53 3.90 -15.51
C LEU A 37 15.19 3.80 -14.76
N SER A 38 14.28 4.76 -14.93
CA SER A 38 12.94 4.76 -14.35
C SER A 38 11.95 3.83 -15.07
N LYS A 39 12.41 3.04 -16.05
CA LYS A 39 11.60 2.07 -16.79
C LYS A 39 12.08 0.65 -16.49
N PRO A 40 11.73 0.09 -15.32
CA PRO A 40 12.03 -1.31 -15.04
C PRO A 40 11.27 -2.24 -16.00
N GLU A 41 11.84 -3.41 -16.25
CA GLU A 41 11.10 -4.49 -16.90
C GLU A 41 9.88 -4.89 -16.03
N PRO A 42 8.77 -5.36 -16.63
CA PRO A 42 7.54 -5.64 -15.90
C PRO A 42 7.74 -6.58 -14.69
N GLU A 43 8.55 -7.62 -14.83
CA GLU A 43 8.86 -8.59 -13.77
C GLU A 43 9.60 -7.95 -12.59
N VAL A 44 10.55 -7.05 -12.88
CA VAL A 44 11.31 -6.30 -11.86
C VAL A 44 10.40 -5.31 -11.14
N ALA A 45 9.48 -4.65 -11.87
CA ALA A 45 8.51 -3.73 -11.30
C ALA A 45 7.54 -4.42 -10.32
N GLU A 46 7.09 -5.63 -10.64
CA GLU A 46 6.26 -6.45 -9.75
C GLU A 46 7.00 -6.85 -8.47
N LEU A 47 8.27 -7.27 -8.58
CA LEU A 47 9.09 -7.62 -7.44
C LEU A 47 9.39 -6.42 -6.53
N MET A 48 9.64 -5.24 -7.11
CA MET A 48 9.79 -3.99 -6.37
C MET A 48 8.50 -3.64 -5.62
N ASN A 49 7.34 -3.70 -6.29
CA ASN A 49 6.05 -3.46 -5.64
C ASN A 49 5.77 -4.44 -4.50
N ARG A 50 6.12 -5.73 -4.67
CA ARG A 50 5.98 -6.74 -3.62
C ARG A 50 6.88 -6.43 -2.42
N ASN A 51 8.13 -6.06 -2.65
CA ASN A 51 9.05 -5.67 -1.57
C ASN A 51 8.59 -4.40 -0.86
N LEU A 52 8.15 -3.38 -1.60
CA LEU A 52 7.61 -2.15 -1.03
C LEU A 52 6.37 -2.44 -0.17
N ARG A 53 5.45 -3.30 -0.63
CA ARG A 53 4.31 -3.76 0.19
C ARG A 53 4.75 -4.53 1.44
N GLY A 54 5.85 -5.28 1.37
CA GLY A 54 6.44 -5.96 2.52
C GLY A 54 7.08 -5.00 3.52
N MET A 55 7.80 -3.98 3.04
CA MET A 55 8.44 -2.94 3.86
C MET A 55 7.42 -1.99 4.49
N LEU A 56 6.39 -1.64 3.72
CA LEU A 56 5.29 -0.79 4.16
C LEU A 56 4.30 -1.57 5.06
N GLY A 57 4.34 -2.90 5.01
CA GLY A 57 3.46 -3.76 5.78
C GLY A 57 1.98 -3.47 5.52
N VAL A 58 1.11 -4.13 6.26
CA VAL A 58 -0.28 -3.67 6.40
C VAL A 58 -0.20 -2.34 7.14
N LEU A 59 -0.12 -1.26 6.36
CA LEU A 59 0.19 0.08 6.82
C LEU A 59 -0.76 0.45 7.98
N PRO A 60 -0.26 0.70 9.20
CA PRO A 60 -1.11 1.09 10.32
C PRO A 60 -1.82 2.40 9.98
N SER A 61 -3.16 2.39 9.94
CA SER A 61 -3.96 3.55 9.53
C SER A 61 -3.78 4.77 10.44
N GLU A 62 -3.22 4.58 11.64
CA GLU A 62 -2.93 5.67 12.60
C GLU A 62 -1.72 6.53 12.18
N HIS A 63 -0.80 6.00 11.37
CA HIS A 63 0.43 6.70 11.00
C HIS A 63 0.49 7.05 9.50
N PHE A 64 -0.52 6.65 8.72
CA PHE A 64 -0.52 6.83 7.28
C PHE A 64 -1.93 7.12 6.73
N GLY A 65 -2.02 8.09 5.82
CA GLY A 65 -3.24 8.36 5.08
C GLY A 65 -3.53 7.23 4.09
N VAL A 66 -4.63 6.51 4.28
CA VAL A 66 -5.11 5.50 3.32
C VAL A 66 -6.04 6.18 2.31
N SER A 67 -5.74 6.05 1.02
CA SER A 67 -6.63 6.50 -0.06
C SER A 67 -7.12 5.29 -0.86
N ILE A 68 -8.43 5.21 -1.09
CA ILE A 68 -9.07 4.12 -1.83
C ILE A 68 -9.66 4.71 -3.11
N THR A 69 -9.18 4.25 -4.26
CA THR A 69 -9.72 4.62 -5.58
C THR A 69 -10.58 3.49 -6.11
N THR A 70 -11.80 3.79 -6.55
CA THR A 70 -12.74 2.80 -7.10
C THR A 70 -13.62 3.42 -8.18
N THR A 71 -14.33 2.59 -8.96
CA THR A 71 -15.26 3.05 -10.00
C THR A 71 -16.60 3.46 -9.39
N ARG A 72 -17.42 4.20 -10.17
CA ARG A 72 -18.76 4.61 -9.75
C ARG A 72 -19.65 3.41 -9.43
N GLU A 73 -19.53 2.34 -10.21
CA GLU A 73 -20.33 1.14 -10.12
C GLU A 73 -20.02 0.37 -8.82
N HIS A 74 -18.74 0.12 -8.54
CA HIS A 74 -18.32 -0.55 -7.32
C HIS A 74 -18.59 0.29 -6.07
N LEU A 75 -18.42 1.63 -6.14
CA LEU A 75 -18.82 2.51 -5.05
C LEU A 75 -20.33 2.44 -4.78
N GLY A 76 -21.15 2.45 -5.84
CA GLY A 76 -22.60 2.33 -5.72
C GLY A 76 -23.03 1.00 -5.06
N GLN A 77 -22.40 -0.11 -5.45
CA GLN A 77 -22.63 -1.42 -4.82
C GLN A 77 -22.25 -1.42 -3.34
N LEU A 78 -21.07 -0.86 -2.99
CA LEU A 78 -20.62 -0.77 -1.61
C LEU A 78 -21.60 0.03 -0.74
N LEU A 79 -22.09 1.17 -1.24
CA LEU A 79 -23.08 1.99 -0.55
C LEU A 79 -24.42 1.26 -0.37
N ALA A 80 -24.90 0.56 -1.40
CA ALA A 80 -26.12 -0.22 -1.31
C ALA A 80 -26.00 -1.34 -0.26
N SER A 81 -24.88 -2.08 -0.24
CA SER A 81 -24.58 -3.09 0.77
C SER A 81 -24.49 -2.50 2.18
N ALA A 82 -23.82 -1.36 2.35
CA ALA A 82 -23.74 -0.68 3.64
C ALA A 82 -25.12 -0.24 4.17
N MET A 83 -25.99 0.29 3.29
CA MET A 83 -27.36 0.66 3.67
C MET A 83 -28.19 -0.54 4.11
N MET A 84 -28.15 -1.64 3.36
CA MET A 84 -28.84 -2.88 3.73
C MET A 84 -28.34 -3.41 5.07
N ASN A 85 -27.02 -3.46 5.27
CA ASN A 85 -26.43 -3.87 6.53
C ASN A 85 -26.88 -2.98 7.70
N GLY A 86 -26.90 -1.66 7.50
CA GLY A 86 -27.39 -0.71 8.51
C GLY A 86 -28.86 -0.96 8.89
N TYR A 87 -29.73 -1.21 7.90
CA TYR A 87 -31.13 -1.57 8.12
C TYR A 87 -31.26 -2.87 8.92
N PHE A 88 -30.51 -3.92 8.57
CA PHE A 88 -30.52 -5.18 9.31
C PHE A 88 -30.03 -5.03 10.74
N ILE A 89 -28.97 -4.26 10.97
CA ILE A 89 -28.46 -3.98 12.33
C ILE A 89 -29.52 -3.22 13.14
N LYS A 90 -30.20 -2.23 12.55
CA LYS A 90 -31.27 -1.49 13.23
C LYS A 90 -32.44 -2.40 13.61
N ASN A 91 -32.87 -3.27 12.71
CA ASN A 91 -33.94 -4.23 12.98
C ASN A 91 -33.54 -5.23 14.08
N ALA A 92 -32.30 -5.75 14.02
CA ALA A 92 -31.77 -6.64 15.06
C ALA A 92 -31.76 -5.95 16.43
N LYS A 93 -31.32 -4.68 16.48
CA LYS A 93 -31.38 -3.87 17.70
C LYS A 93 -32.82 -3.71 18.21
N GLN A 94 -33.77 -3.35 17.34
CA GLN A 94 -35.16 -3.17 17.74
C GLN A 94 -35.78 -4.45 18.30
N ARG A 95 -35.47 -5.60 17.67
CA ARG A 95 -35.91 -6.90 18.16
C ARG A 95 -35.33 -7.20 19.55
N MET A 96 -34.03 -6.99 19.74
CA MET A 96 -33.37 -7.19 21.03
C MET A 96 -33.96 -6.26 22.12
N GLU A 97 -34.21 -5.00 21.79
CA GLU A 97 -34.84 -4.04 22.71
C GLU A 97 -36.26 -4.47 23.11
N LEU A 98 -37.04 -4.98 22.15
CA LEU A 98 -38.38 -5.51 22.42
C LEU A 98 -38.31 -6.74 23.34
N GLU A 99 -37.44 -7.71 23.03
CA GLU A 99 -37.22 -8.91 23.84
C GLU A 99 -36.81 -8.57 25.28
N ASN A 100 -35.96 -7.55 25.48
CA ASN A 100 -35.58 -7.08 26.80
C ASN A 100 -36.68 -6.31 27.54
N SER A 101 -37.61 -5.69 26.81
CA SER A 101 -38.70 -4.89 27.40
C SER A 101 -39.91 -5.72 27.83
N LEU A 102 -40.05 -6.94 27.31
CA LEU A 102 -41.08 -7.89 27.72
C LEU A 102 -40.63 -8.51 29.06
N PRO A 103 -41.40 -8.36 30.15
CA PRO A 103 -41.11 -9.10 31.37
C PRO A 103 -41.18 -10.59 31.06
N LEU A 104 -40.24 -11.37 31.60
CA LEU A 104 -40.39 -12.82 31.66
C LEU A 104 -41.69 -13.11 32.44
N SER A 105 -42.77 -13.39 31.71
CA SER A 105 -43.99 -13.94 32.30
C SER A 105 -43.65 -15.36 32.74
N GLU A 106 -43.38 -15.55 34.02
CA GLU A 106 -43.54 -16.85 34.69
C GLU A 106 -45.02 -17.24 34.77
#